data_AF-A0A8T3RNN1-F1
#
_entry.id   AF-A0A8T3RNN1-F1
#
_cell.length_a   1.000
_cell.length_b   1.000
_cell.length_c   1.000
_cell.angle_alpha   90.00
_cell.angle_beta   90.00
_cell.angle_gamma   90.00
#
_symmetry.space_group_name_H-M   'P 1'
#
loop_
_entity.id
_entity.type
_entity.pdbx_description
1 polymer ?
#
loop_
_entity_poly.entity_id
_entity_poly.type
_entity_poly.pdbx_seq_one_letter_code
_entity_poly.pdbx_strand_id
1 'polypeptide(L)'
;MAPQVSEIYRQEYALNNEAEDMVEVLDLEAQETVPFANGRPVLKTRDFTPLSPAAEENKFYVPGIGFVSEVDLETGETLELVACSLC
;
A
#
# COMPACT_ATOMS: atom_id res chain seq x y z
N MET A 1 15.30 -5.97 8.30
CA MET A 1 14.16 -6.22 9.20
C MET A 1 12.95 -6.48 8.32
N ALA A 2 12.06 -7.40 8.70
CA ALA A 2 10.81 -7.64 7.95
C ALA A 2 9.70 -6.74 8.53
N PRO A 3 8.73 -6.29 7.72
CA PRO A 3 7.62 -5.45 8.20
C PRO A 3 6.88 -6.14 9.35
N GLN A 4 6.42 -5.36 10.33
CA GLN A 4 5.62 -5.85 11.46
C GLN A 4 4.23 -5.23 11.43
N VAL A 5 3.19 -5.99 11.75
CA VAL A 5 1.83 -5.44 11.92
C VAL A 5 1.85 -4.32 12.96
N SER A 6 1.15 -3.23 12.67
CA SER A 6 1.12 -1.97 13.43
C SER A 6 2.43 -1.17 13.42
N GLU A 7 3.43 -1.57 12.63
CA GLU A 7 4.58 -0.71 12.35
C GLU A 7 4.13 0.49 11.52
N ILE A 8 4.52 1.68 11.97
CA ILE A 8 4.27 2.94 11.27
C ILE A 8 5.60 3.56 10.88
N TYR A 9 5.77 3.90 9.61
CA TYR A 9 6.99 4.50 9.08
C TYR A 9 6.72 5.56 8.01
N ARG A 10 7.72 6.41 7.74
CA ARG A 10 7.66 7.41 6.67
C ARG A 10 8.08 6.79 5.35
N GLN A 11 7.23 6.93 4.34
CA GLN A 11 7.54 6.61 2.94
C GLN A 11 8.16 7.80 2.22
N GLU A 12 7.63 9.01 2.45
CA GLU A 12 8.19 10.25 1.93
C GLU A 12 8.34 11.31 3.03
N TYR A 13 9.38 12.14 2.95
CA TYR A 13 9.61 13.23 3.89
C TYR A 13 10.45 14.34 3.26
N ALA A 14 9.88 15.54 3.18
CA ALA A 14 10.58 16.76 2.83
C ALA A 14 10.51 17.78 3.97
N LEU A 15 11.54 18.62 4.07
CA LEU A 15 11.52 19.75 4.99
C LEU A 15 10.41 20.73 4.59
N ASN A 16 9.87 21.47 5.57
CA ASN A 16 8.81 22.46 5.39
C ASN A 16 7.43 21.92 5.00
N ASN A 17 7.14 20.64 5.29
CA ASN A 17 5.84 20.01 5.02
C ASN A 17 5.45 20.02 3.53
N GLU A 18 6.44 19.99 2.64
CA GLU A 18 6.20 19.93 1.20
C GLU A 18 5.79 18.52 0.75
N ALA A 19 6.25 17.47 1.45
CA ALA A 19 5.87 16.08 1.25
C ALA A 19 6.02 15.31 2.57
N GLU A 20 4.98 14.57 2.95
CA GLU A 20 5.01 13.64 4.07
C GLU A 20 4.00 12.52 3.82
N ASP A 21 4.50 11.34 3.49
CA ASP A 21 3.69 10.13 3.33
C ASP A 21 4.07 9.12 4.40
N MET A 22 3.05 8.57 5.04
CA MET A 22 3.14 7.62 6.12
C MET A 22 2.51 6.30 5.70
N VAL A 23 3.06 5.22 6.23
CA VAL A 23 2.55 3.87 6.02
C VAL A 23 2.36 3.20 7.36
N GLU A 24 1.21 2.56 7.55
CA GLU A 24 0.93 1.62 8.63
C GLU A 24 0.78 0.22 8.04
N VAL A 25 1.54 -0.75 8.55
CA VAL A 25 1.38 -2.16 8.18
C VAL A 25 0.13 -2.73 8.85
N LEU A 26 -0.86 -3.13 8.06
CA LEU A 26 -2.13 -3.65 8.59
C LEU A 26 -2.14 -5.18 8.70
N ASP A 27 -1.62 -5.87 7.69
CA ASP A 27 -1.66 -7.33 7.61
C ASP A 27 -0.54 -7.83 6.71
N LEU A 28 0.10 -8.95 7.07
CA LEU A 28 1.14 -9.60 6.27
C LEU A 28 0.59 -10.76 5.43
N GLU A 29 -0.64 -11.21 5.73
CA GLU A 29 -1.27 -12.39 5.14
C GLU A 29 -2.64 -12.06 4.51
N ALA A 30 -2.85 -10.80 4.13
CA ALA A 30 -4.10 -10.38 3.50
C ALA A 30 -4.34 -11.15 2.19
N GLN A 31 -5.61 -11.24 1.80
CA GLN A 31 -6.03 -11.84 0.55
C GLN A 31 -6.61 -10.76 -0.34
N GLU A 32 -6.11 -10.67 -1.56
CA GLU A 32 -6.54 -9.67 -2.55
C GLU A 32 -6.81 -10.33 -3.89
N THR A 33 -7.94 -9.98 -4.52
CA THR A 33 -8.39 -10.64 -5.77
C THR A 33 -8.08 -9.76 -6.97
N VAL A 34 -6.80 -9.71 -7.33
CA VAL A 34 -6.29 -8.95 -8.48
C VAL A 34 -5.37 -9.82 -9.34
N PRO A 35 -5.16 -9.49 -10.63
CA PRO A 35 -4.49 -10.38 -11.57
C PRO A 35 -3.09 -10.86 -11.14
N PHE A 36 -2.35 -10.07 -10.36
CA PHE A 36 -0.99 -10.41 -9.92
C PHE A 36 -0.88 -10.91 -8.47
N ALA A 37 -1.98 -10.93 -7.70
CA ALA A 37 -1.99 -11.58 -6.39
C ALA A 37 -1.97 -13.11 -6.53
N ASN A 38 -2.77 -13.67 -7.44
CA ASN A 38 -2.84 -15.10 -7.75
C ASN A 38 -3.07 -15.99 -6.50
N GLY A 39 -3.88 -15.53 -5.55
CA GLY A 39 -4.19 -16.25 -4.31
C GLY A 39 -3.02 -16.40 -3.34
N ARG A 40 -1.93 -15.65 -3.55
CA ARG A 40 -0.84 -15.56 -2.58
C ARG A 40 -1.21 -14.58 -1.46
N PRO A 41 -0.70 -14.80 -0.23
CA PRO A 41 -0.76 -13.79 0.80
C PRO A 41 -0.05 -12.51 0.35
N VAL A 42 -0.66 -11.36 0.64
CA VAL A 42 -0.14 -10.04 0.32
C VAL A 42 0.07 -9.21 1.58
N LEU A 43 1.08 -8.35 1.55
CA LEU A 43 1.20 -7.27 2.51
C LEU A 43 0.12 -6.24 2.21
N LYS A 44 -0.70 -5.92 3.22
CA LYS A 44 -1.65 -4.82 3.19
C LYS A 44 -1.14 -3.68 4.06
N THR A 45 -1.12 -2.49 3.50
CA THR A 45 -0.79 -1.25 4.23
C THR A 45 -1.94 -0.26 4.18
N ARG A 46 -1.99 0.62 5.17
CA ARG A 46 -2.71 1.88 5.11
C ARG A 46 -1.70 2.97 4.82
N ASP A 47 -1.89 3.64 3.70
CA ASP A 47 -1.06 4.73 3.24
C ASP A 47 -1.85 6.03 3.48
N PHE A 48 -1.23 7.00 4.14
CA PHE A 48 -1.89 8.24 4.55
C PHE A 48 -0.89 9.39 4.67
N THR A 49 -1.39 10.62 4.64
CA THR A 49 -0.57 11.81 4.89
C THR A 49 -1.19 12.71 5.96
N PRO A 50 -0.40 13.21 6.94
CA PRO A 50 -0.85 14.25 7.86
C PRO A 50 -1.23 15.56 7.16
N LEU A 51 -0.73 15.79 5.94
CA LEU A 51 -0.99 17.01 5.16
C LEU A 51 -2.39 17.04 4.54
N SER A 52 -2.95 15.86 4.26
CA SER A 52 -4.29 15.67 3.70
C SER A 52 -4.98 14.49 4.41
N PRO A 53 -5.55 14.68 5.60
CA PRO A 53 -6.03 13.58 6.44
C PRO A 53 -7.19 12.74 5.88
N ALA A 54 -7.87 13.22 4.84
CA ALA A 54 -8.90 12.45 4.15
C ALA A 54 -8.34 11.54 3.05
N ALA A 55 -7.12 11.83 2.57
CA ALA A 55 -6.43 11.04 1.55
C ALA A 55 -5.81 9.81 2.23
N GLU A 56 -6.57 8.72 2.25
CA GLU A 56 -6.14 7.43 2.78
C GLU A 56 -6.42 6.32 1.77
N GLU A 57 -5.46 5.43 1.61
CA GLU A 57 -5.52 4.31 0.68
C GLU A 57 -5.13 3.02 1.40
N ASN A 58 -5.77 1.91 1.03
CA ASN A 58 -5.21 0.60 1.31
C ASN A 58 -4.38 0.15 0.11
N LYS A 59 -3.09 -0.14 0.29
CA LYS A 59 -2.23 -0.69 -0.78
C LYS A 59 -1.87 -2.14 -0.49
N PHE A 60 -1.66 -2.89 -1.57
CA PHE A 60 -1.40 -4.31 -1.54
C PHE A 60 -0.12 -4.66 -2.30
N TYR A 61 0.73 -5.45 -1.66
CA TYR A 61 2.04 -5.82 -2.18
C TYR A 61 2.26 -7.32 -2.14
N VAL A 62 2.70 -7.87 -3.26
CA VAL A 62 3.03 -9.29 -3.39
C VAL A 62 4.54 -9.49 -3.29
N PRO A 63 5.03 -10.39 -2.42
CA PRO A 63 6.45 -10.73 -2.36
C PRO A 63 7.01 -11.13 -3.73
N GLY A 64 8.09 -10.45 -4.14
CA GLY A 64 8.76 -10.67 -5.44
C GLY A 64 8.17 -9.89 -6.63
N ILE A 65 7.03 -9.21 -6.47
CA ILE A 65 6.44 -8.33 -7.49
C ILE A 65 6.44 -6.88 -7.03
N GLY A 66 6.08 -6.62 -5.77
CA GLY A 66 5.84 -5.28 -5.25
C GLY A 66 4.36 -4.93 -5.31
N PHE A 67 4.06 -3.66 -5.61
CA PHE A 67 2.70 -3.12 -5.66
C PHE A 67 1.85 -3.87 -6.69
N VAL A 68 0.64 -4.29 -6.29
CA VAL A 68 -0.32 -4.95 -7.19
C VAL A 68 -1.68 -4.31 -7.20
N SER A 69 -2.09 -3.60 -6.14
CA SER A 69 -3.33 -2.83 -6.14
C SER A 69 -3.39 -1.79 -5.02
N GLU A 70 -4.27 -0.82 -5.20
CA GLU A 70 -4.73 0.11 -4.16
C GLU A 70 -6.24 0.34 -4.22
N VAL A 71 -6.79 0.74 -3.09
CA VAL A 71 -8.18 1.16 -2.92
C VAL A 71 -8.19 2.46 -2.12
N ASP A 72 -8.73 3.52 -2.73
CA ASP A 72 -8.98 4.79 -2.04
C ASP A 72 -10.14 4.62 -1.05
N LEU A 73 -9.93 5.00 0.22
CA LEU A 73 -10.89 4.73 1.30
C LEU A 73 -12.06 5.72 1.34
N GLU A 74 -11.95 6.86 0.67
CA GLU A 74 -13.01 7.86 0.59
C GLU A 74 -13.97 7.56 -0.58
N THR A 75 -13.42 7.27 -1.75
CA THR A 75 -14.14 7.13 -3.02
C THR A 75 -14.44 5.68 -3.38
N GLY A 76 -13.62 4.73 -2.89
CA GLY A 76 -13.67 3.32 -3.30
C GLY A 76 -13.10 3.06 -4.69
N GLU A 77 -12.44 4.05 -5.32
CA GLU A 77 -11.71 3.84 -6.57
C GLU A 77 -10.56 2.85 -6.38
N THR A 78 -10.32 2.03 -7.41
CA THR A 78 -9.28 1.00 -7.38
C THR A 78 -8.31 1.15 -8.55
N LEU A 79 -7.03 0.85 -8.29
CA LEU A 79 -6.00 0.74 -9.30
C LEU A 79 -5.32 -0.63 -9.14
N GLU A 80 -5.06 -1.31 -10.26
CA GLU A 80 -4.55 -2.69 -10.26
C GLU A 80 -3.43 -2.87 -11.28
N LEU A 81 -2.44 -3.68 -10.93
CA LEU A 81 -1.44 -4.17 -11.87
C LEU A 81 -2.10 -5.18 -12.81
N VAL A 82 -2.17 -4.85 -14.09
CA VAL A 82 -2.80 -5.70 -15.13
C VAL A 82 -1.80 -6.38 -16.07
N ALA A 83 -0.56 -5.88 -16.13
CA ALA A 83 0.52 -6.47 -16.91
C ALA A 83 1.87 -6.05 -16.34
N CYS A 84 2.83 -6.98 -16.32
CA CYS A 84 4.21 -6.65 -16.04
C CYS A 84 5.12 -7.62 -16.80
N SER A 85 6.14 -7.07 -17.46
CA SER A 85 6.97 -7.78 -18.44
C SER A 85 8.27 -8.33 -17.85
N LEU A 86 8.58 -7.97 -16.61
CA LEU A 86 9.80 -8.34 -15.87
C LEU A 86 9.49 -9.04 -14.54
N CYS A 87 8.21 -9.29 -14.30
CA CYS A 87 7.72 -10.33 -13.41
C CYS A 87 7.26 -11.52 -14.29
#